data_AF-A0A2A2G120-F1
#
_entry.id   AF-A0A2A2G120-F1
#
_cell.length_a   1.000
_cell.length_b   1.000
_cell.length_c   1.000
_cell.angle_alpha   90.00
_cell.angle_beta   90.00
_cell.angle_gamma   90.00
#
_symmetry.space_group_name_H-M   'P 1'
#
loop_
_entity.id
_entity.type
_entity.pdbx_description
1 polymer ?
#
loop_
_entity_poly.entity_id
_entity_poly.type
_entity_poly.pdbx_seq_one_letter_code
_entity_poly.pdbx_strand_id
1 'polypeptide(L)'
;MPQVGDEREQAEAGTASSFYDQVGGHETFVKLVHEFYARVAEDERFRALYPEDDLGPAEERLRMFLEQYWGGPTTYSEQRGHPRLRMRHMPFPVDTWARETWLTHMRAALDTLELSPLHDGIIWDYFDRAAHAMINRPG
;
A
#
# COMPACT_ATOMS: atom_id res chain seq x y z
N MET A 1 3.22 8.09 56.04
CA MET A 1 3.21 9.05 54.92
C MET A 1 4.06 8.46 53.80
N PRO A 2 3.47 7.82 52.78
CA PRO A 2 4.22 7.48 51.58
C PRO A 2 4.27 8.70 50.65
N GLN A 3 5.45 8.89 50.03
CA GLN A 3 5.75 9.94 49.07
C GLN A 3 4.93 9.72 47.79
N VAL A 4 4.17 10.74 47.38
CA VAL A 4 3.66 10.87 46.01
C VAL A 4 4.80 11.47 45.20
N GLY A 5 5.54 10.59 44.53
CA GLY A 5 6.64 10.93 43.64
C GLY A 5 6.41 10.25 42.30
N ASP A 6 5.83 11.01 41.39
CA ASP A 6 6.10 10.97 39.96
C ASP A 6 5.79 9.68 39.16
N GLU A 7 4.50 9.41 38.98
CA GLU A 7 3.99 8.55 37.89
C GLU A 7 3.43 9.39 36.72
N ARG A 8 3.83 10.67 36.60
CA ARG A 8 3.31 11.58 35.58
C ARG A 8 4.35 12.07 34.58
N GLU A 9 5.43 11.31 34.38
CA GLU A 9 6.47 11.67 33.41
C GLU A 9 6.68 10.62 32.31
N GLN A 10 5.63 9.91 31.89
CA GLN A 10 5.66 9.07 30.69
C GLN A 10 4.29 9.04 29.96
N ALA A 11 3.92 10.13 29.29
CA ALA A 11 2.98 10.09 28.14
C ALA A 11 2.98 11.36 27.28
N GLU A 12 3.99 12.23 27.36
CA GLU A 12 4.14 13.39 26.47
C GLU A 12 5.39 13.25 25.58
N ALA A 13 5.54 12.08 24.95
CA ALA A 13 6.24 12.04 23.68
C ALA A 13 5.20 12.37 22.61
N GLY A 14 5.07 13.65 22.26
CA GLY A 14 4.30 14.08 21.09
C GLY A 14 4.78 13.29 19.87
N THR A 15 4.05 12.22 19.57
CA THR A 15 4.49 11.24 18.59
C THR A 15 4.21 11.86 17.23
N ALA A 16 5.23 12.04 16.41
CA ALA A 16 5.01 12.46 15.03
C ALA A 16 3.96 11.52 14.44
N SER A 17 2.83 12.09 14.01
CA SER A 17 1.73 11.36 13.37
C SER A 17 2.32 10.51 12.24
N SER A 18 1.99 9.22 12.19
CA SER A 18 2.53 8.35 11.14
C SER A 18 2.11 8.86 9.76
N PHE A 19 2.79 8.47 8.68
CA PHE A 19 2.34 8.86 7.35
C PHE A 19 0.91 8.35 7.08
N TYR A 20 0.60 7.13 7.55
CA TYR A 20 -0.75 6.55 7.56
C TYR A 20 -1.77 7.50 8.18
N ASP A 21 -1.51 8.03 9.38
CA ASP A 21 -2.42 8.98 10.06
C ASP A 21 -2.52 10.31 9.30
N GLN A 22 -1.40 10.83 8.77
CA GLN A 22 -1.34 12.10 8.04
C GLN A 22 -2.19 12.10 6.75
N VAL A 23 -2.41 10.94 6.13
CA VAL A 23 -3.21 10.83 4.91
C VAL A 23 -4.65 10.37 5.15
N GLY A 24 -5.10 10.25 6.41
CA GLY A 24 -6.48 9.89 6.75
C GLY A 24 -6.69 8.42 7.16
N GLY A 25 -5.61 7.65 7.33
CA GLY A 25 -5.65 6.30 7.87
C GLY A 25 -6.39 5.30 6.98
N HIS A 26 -7.14 4.39 7.61
CA HIS A 26 -7.74 3.21 7.00
C HIS A 26 -8.56 3.53 5.75
N GLU A 27 -9.47 4.51 5.86
CA GLU A 27 -10.41 4.87 4.79
C GLU A 27 -9.68 5.30 3.51
N THR A 28 -8.53 5.95 3.64
CA THR A 28 -7.69 6.37 2.51
C THR A 28 -7.13 5.15 1.77
N PHE A 29 -6.64 4.14 2.49
CA PHE A 29 -6.12 2.93 1.87
C PHE A 29 -7.23 2.00 1.36
N VAL A 30 -8.39 1.97 2.01
CA VAL A 30 -9.60 1.31 1.46
C VAL A 30 -9.95 1.92 0.11
N LYS A 31 -10.11 3.25 0.04
CA LYS A 31 -10.46 3.94 -1.20
C LYS A 31 -9.40 3.75 -2.28
N LEU A 32 -8.12 3.97 -1.96
CA LEU A 32 -7.02 3.83 -2.91
C LEU A 32 -6.99 2.45 -3.56
N VAL A 33 -7.05 1.40 -2.74
CA VAL A 33 -6.88 0.04 -3.23
C VAL A 33 -8.16 -0.42 -3.95
N HIS A 34 -9.33 -0.01 -3.48
CA HIS A 34 -10.59 -0.26 -4.18
C HIS A 34 -10.60 0.35 -5.58
N GLU A 35 -10.27 1.64 -5.71
CA GLU A 35 -10.20 2.35 -6.99
C GLU A 35 -9.17 1.72 -7.94
N PHE A 36 -8.03 1.27 -7.39
CA PHE A 36 -7.03 0.52 -8.16
C PHE A 36 -7.61 -0.79 -8.72
N TYR A 37 -8.23 -1.63 -7.88
CA TYR A 37 -8.77 -2.92 -8.35
C TYR A 37 -10.01 -2.79 -9.23
N ALA A 38 -10.82 -1.74 -9.07
CA ALA A 38 -11.89 -1.41 -10.01
C ALA A 38 -11.34 -1.20 -11.43
N ARG A 39 -10.23 -0.45 -11.57
CA ARG A 39 -9.57 -0.23 -12.86
C ARG A 39 -8.90 -1.50 -13.40
N VAL A 40 -8.29 -2.31 -12.53
CA VAL A 40 -7.75 -3.61 -12.91
C VAL A 40 -8.85 -4.53 -13.45
N ALA A 41 -10.05 -4.49 -12.88
CA ALA A 41 -11.17 -5.31 -13.35
C ALA A 41 -11.68 -4.89 -14.75
N GLU A 42 -11.55 -3.62 -15.10
CA GLU A 42 -11.98 -3.07 -16.40
C GLU A 42 -10.93 -3.26 -17.52
N ASP A 43 -9.66 -3.46 -17.18
CA ASP A 43 -8.58 -3.71 -18.15
C ASP A 43 -8.41 -5.21 -18.40
N GLU A 44 -9.11 -5.75 -19.41
CA GLU A 44 -9.10 -7.19 -19.75
C GLU A 44 -7.68 -7.77 -19.91
N ARG A 45 -6.75 -6.99 -20.52
CA ARG A 45 -5.39 -7.47 -20.79
C ARG A 45 -4.58 -7.55 -19.50
N PHE A 46 -4.68 -6.54 -18.64
CA PHE A 46 -3.98 -6.52 -17.36
C PHE A 46 -4.61 -7.51 -16.37
N ARG A 47 -5.94 -7.61 -16.39
CA ARG A 47 -6.72 -8.56 -15.59
C ARG A 47 -6.31 -10.01 -15.81
N ALA A 48 -5.92 -10.36 -17.04
CA ALA A 48 -5.45 -11.70 -17.38
C ALA A 48 -4.14 -12.11 -16.66
N LEU A 49 -3.42 -11.17 -16.04
CA LEU A 49 -2.26 -11.48 -15.20
C LEU A 49 -2.65 -12.02 -13.81
N TYR A 50 -3.91 -11.85 -13.40
CA TYR A 50 -4.44 -12.32 -12.13
C TYR A 50 -5.07 -13.71 -12.30
N PRO A 51 -4.61 -14.73 -11.56
CA PRO A 51 -5.06 -16.11 -11.76
C PRO A 51 -6.45 -16.40 -11.21
N GLU A 52 -6.92 -15.61 -10.23
CA GLU A 52 -8.22 -15.76 -9.60
C GLU A 52 -9.24 -14.86 -10.30
N ASP A 53 -10.49 -15.31 -10.47
CA ASP A 53 -11.60 -14.50 -11.00
C ASP A 53 -12.06 -13.43 -9.99
N ASP A 54 -11.94 -13.74 -8.70
CA ASP A 54 -12.19 -12.82 -7.61
C ASP A 54 -10.92 -12.04 -7.24
N LEU A 55 -10.98 -10.72 -7.34
CA LEU A 55 -9.87 -9.82 -6.97
C LEU A 55 -9.90 -9.44 -5.48
N GLY A 56 -10.99 -9.71 -4.76
CA GLY A 56 -11.17 -9.32 -3.36
C GLY A 56 -10.03 -9.76 -2.43
N PRO A 57 -9.55 -11.02 -2.50
CA PRO A 57 -8.40 -11.44 -1.71
C PRO A 57 -7.09 -10.74 -2.09
N ALA A 58 -6.91 -10.31 -3.35
CA ALA A 58 -5.75 -9.55 -3.78
C ALA A 58 -5.83 -8.09 -3.29
N GLU A 59 -7.03 -7.50 -3.33
CA GLU A 59 -7.39 -6.19 -2.77
C GLU A 59 -7.06 -6.11 -1.27
N GLU A 60 -7.56 -7.06 -0.49
CA GLU A 60 -7.30 -7.11 0.95
C GLU A 60 -5.80 -7.19 1.28
N ARG A 61 -5.06 -8.03 0.55
CA ARG A 61 -3.62 -8.20 0.77
C ARG A 61 -2.83 -6.94 0.43
N LEU A 62 -3.20 -6.21 -0.62
CA LEU A 62 -2.55 -4.95 -0.97
C LEU A 62 -2.89 -3.87 0.06
N ARG A 63 -4.15 -3.75 0.50
CA ARG A 63 -4.56 -2.81 1.53
C ARG A 63 -3.78 -3.02 2.83
N MET A 64 -3.82 -4.22 3.40
CA MET A 64 -3.11 -4.52 4.65
C MET A 64 -1.60 -4.24 4.52
N PHE A 65 -1.02 -4.54 3.35
CA PHE A 65 0.38 -4.26 3.09
C PHE A 65 0.70 -2.76 3.11
N LEU A 66 -0.11 -1.94 2.42
CA LEU A 66 0.10 -0.50 2.35
C LEU A 66 -0.13 0.18 3.69
N GLU A 67 -1.18 -0.21 4.41
CA GLU A 67 -1.44 0.28 5.76
C GLU A 67 -0.24 0.03 6.67
N GLN A 68 0.26 -1.21 6.70
CA GLN A 68 1.45 -1.54 7.47
C GLN A 68 2.68 -0.75 7.00
N TYR A 69 2.89 -0.62 5.69
CA TYR A 69 4.06 0.07 5.13
C TYR A 69 4.14 1.53 5.58
N TRP A 70 2.98 2.21 5.66
CA TRP A 70 2.91 3.63 6.02
C TRP A 70 2.76 3.90 7.53
N GLY A 71 2.89 2.87 8.37
CA GLY A 71 2.88 2.99 9.83
C GLY A 71 1.54 2.73 10.51
N GLY A 72 0.58 2.16 9.78
CA GLY A 72 -0.67 1.62 10.31
C GLY A 72 -0.54 0.22 10.92
N PRO A 73 -1.65 -0.55 11.03
CA PRO A 73 -1.67 -1.87 11.65
C PRO A 73 -0.69 -2.90 11.03
N THR A 74 -0.16 -3.79 11.85
CA THR A 74 0.76 -4.88 11.46
C THR A 74 0.08 -6.13 10.89
N THR A 75 -1.20 -6.03 10.56
CA THR A 75 -2.07 -7.14 10.18
C THR A 75 -1.54 -7.96 9.00
N TYR A 76 -0.89 -7.31 8.02
CA TYR A 76 -0.28 -8.04 6.91
C TYR A 76 0.76 -9.05 7.42
N SER A 77 1.68 -8.63 8.29
CA SER A 77 2.75 -9.50 8.77
C SER A 77 2.24 -10.55 9.75
N GLU A 78 1.24 -10.22 10.55
CA GLU A 78 0.58 -11.17 11.46
C GLU A 78 -0.07 -12.33 10.69
N GLN A 79 -0.72 -12.03 9.56
CA GLN A 79 -1.41 -13.04 8.76
C GLN A 79 -0.53 -13.71 7.70
N ARG A 80 0.45 -12.99 7.14
CA ARG A 80 1.23 -13.41 5.95
C ARG A 80 2.71 -13.54 6.21
N GLY A 81 3.20 -13.18 7.40
CA GLY A 81 4.62 -13.09 7.71
C GLY A 81 5.34 -12.03 6.87
N HIS A 82 6.67 -12.12 6.83
CA HIS A 82 7.53 -11.14 6.18
C HIS A 82 7.12 -10.84 4.72
N PRO A 83 7.03 -9.57 4.26
CA PRO A 83 6.56 -9.19 2.93
C PRO A 83 7.19 -9.89 1.73
N ARG A 84 8.53 -10.02 1.71
CA ARG A 84 9.30 -10.72 0.65
C ARG A 84 8.72 -10.47 -0.76
N LEU A 85 8.45 -9.20 -1.09
CA LEU A 85 7.61 -8.81 -2.23
C LEU A 85 8.07 -9.43 -3.54
N ARG A 86 9.37 -9.30 -3.86
CA ARG A 86 9.94 -9.88 -5.09
C ARG A 86 9.68 -11.38 -5.19
N MET A 87 9.88 -12.13 -4.11
CA MET A 87 9.59 -13.58 -4.07
C MET A 87 8.11 -13.88 -4.35
N ARG A 88 7.19 -13.07 -3.82
CA ARG A 88 5.74 -13.22 -4.05
C ARG A 88 5.31 -12.80 -5.46
N HIS A 89 6.08 -11.96 -6.15
CA HIS A 89 5.82 -11.55 -7.53
C HIS A 89 6.46 -12.47 -8.58
N MET A 90 7.46 -13.30 -8.22
CA MET A 90 8.13 -14.25 -9.13
C MET A 90 7.20 -15.20 -9.92
N PRO A 91 6.06 -15.67 -9.38
CA PRO A 91 5.13 -16.51 -10.15
C PRO A 91 4.45 -15.79 -11.33
N PHE A 92 4.40 -14.46 -11.32
CA PHE A 92 3.71 -13.66 -12.33
C PHE A 92 4.70 -13.07 -13.34
N PRO A 93 4.36 -12.99 -14.63
CA PRO A 93 5.20 -12.34 -15.62
C PRO A 93 5.10 -10.82 -15.48
N VAL A 94 6.04 -10.22 -14.76
CA VAL A 94 6.10 -8.76 -14.59
C VAL A 94 7.21 -8.21 -15.51
N ASP A 95 6.80 -7.77 -16.69
CA ASP A 95 7.64 -7.04 -17.65
C ASP A 95 7.42 -5.52 -17.52
N THR A 96 8.05 -4.74 -18.41
CA THR A 96 7.89 -3.28 -18.43
C THR A 96 6.45 -2.87 -18.71
N TRP A 97 5.73 -3.56 -19.60
CA TRP A 97 4.33 -3.24 -19.89
C TRP A 97 3.45 -3.44 -18.65
N ALA A 98 3.62 -4.54 -17.92
CA ALA A 98 2.89 -4.81 -16.69
C ALA A 98 3.18 -3.74 -15.61
N ARG A 99 4.44 -3.30 -15.49
CA ARG A 99 4.81 -2.19 -14.58
C ARG A 99 4.09 -0.89 -14.96
N GLU A 100 4.19 -0.46 -16.21
CA GLU A 100 3.59 0.81 -16.66
C GLU A 100 2.07 0.78 -16.52
N THR A 101 1.44 -0.35 -16.81
CA THR A 101 -0.01 -0.52 -16.68
C THR A 101 -0.43 -0.46 -15.21
N TRP A 102 0.31 -1.14 -14.32
CA TRP A 102 0.08 -1.06 -12.87
C TRP A 102 0.21 0.37 -12.35
N LEU A 103 1.26 1.10 -12.77
CA LEU A 103 1.48 2.49 -12.36
C LEU A 103 0.40 3.42 -12.89
N THR A 104 -0.09 3.20 -14.11
CA THR A 104 -1.20 3.97 -14.70
C THR A 104 -2.46 3.83 -13.85
N HIS A 105 -2.84 2.60 -13.50
CA HIS A 105 -4.01 2.34 -12.66
C HIS A 105 -3.84 2.90 -11.25
N MET A 106 -2.65 2.78 -10.67
CA MET A 106 -2.36 3.30 -9.33
C MET A 106 -2.33 4.83 -9.28
N ARG A 107 -1.82 5.50 -10.32
CA ARG A 107 -1.86 6.97 -10.45
C ARG A 107 -3.30 7.46 -10.47
N ALA A 108 -4.13 6.86 -11.32
CA ALA A 108 -5.53 7.23 -11.46
C ALA A 108 -6.34 6.95 -10.18
N ALA A 109 -5.97 5.92 -9.40
CA ALA A 109 -6.56 5.65 -8.09
C ALA A 109 -6.12 6.69 -7.04
N LEU A 110 -4.82 7.05 -7.02
CA LEU A 110 -4.26 8.04 -6.11
C LEU A 110 -4.84 9.44 -6.36
N ASP A 111 -5.08 9.81 -7.62
CA ASP A 111 -5.71 11.08 -8.01
C ASP A 111 -7.11 11.25 -7.38
N THR A 112 -7.84 10.15 -7.15
CA THR A 112 -9.17 10.20 -6.50
C THR A 112 -9.12 10.64 -5.05
N LEU A 113 -7.95 10.55 -4.39
CA LEU A 113 -7.80 10.86 -2.97
C LEU A 113 -7.63 12.36 -2.72
N GLU A 114 -7.32 13.15 -3.76
CA GLU A 114 -7.15 14.61 -3.68
C GLU A 114 -6.19 15.02 -2.55
N LEU A 115 -5.10 14.27 -2.38
CA LEU A 115 -4.10 14.53 -1.35
C LEU A 115 -3.38 15.86 -1.59
N SER A 116 -2.79 16.40 -0.51
CA SER A 116 -1.87 17.52 -0.66
C SER A 116 -0.72 17.14 -1.61
N PRO A 117 -0.17 18.07 -2.40
CA PRO A 117 0.92 17.77 -3.33
C PRO A 117 2.15 17.09 -2.68
N LEU A 118 2.40 17.40 -1.40
CA LEU A 118 3.47 16.77 -0.63
C LEU A 118 3.18 15.28 -0.38
N HIS A 119 1.99 14.95 0.13
CA HIS A 119 1.62 13.56 0.43
C HIS A 119 1.48 12.73 -0.85
N ASP A 120 0.92 13.33 -1.91
CA ASP A 120 0.82 12.72 -3.22
C ASP A 120 2.20 12.29 -3.76
N GLY A 121 3.15 13.22 -3.76
CA GLY A 121 4.51 12.97 -4.23
C GLY A 121 5.22 11.87 -3.43
N ILE A 122 5.07 11.86 -2.09
CA ILE A 122 5.69 10.84 -1.23
C ILE A 122 5.16 9.43 -1.56
N ILE A 123 3.84 9.28 -1.70
CA ILE A 123 3.23 7.99 -2.04
C ILE A 123 3.64 7.57 -3.46
N TRP A 124 3.57 8.49 -4.41
CA TRP A 124 3.87 8.21 -5.80
C TRP A 124 5.32 7.75 -6.00
N ASP A 125 6.27 8.44 -5.36
CA ASP A 125 7.69 8.09 -5.34
C ASP A 125 7.93 6.66 -4.82
N TYR A 126 7.17 6.25 -3.80
CA TYR A 126 7.23 4.89 -3.30
C TYR A 126 6.71 3.89 -4.33
N PHE A 127 5.54 4.14 -4.93
CA PHE A 127 4.94 3.25 -5.93
C PHE A 127 5.83 3.06 -7.16
N ASP A 128 6.42 4.14 -7.69
CA ASP A 128 7.31 4.06 -8.84
C ASP A 128 8.53 3.16 -8.58
N ARG A 129 9.19 3.34 -7.42
CA ARG A 129 10.33 2.53 -6.98
C ARG A 129 9.94 1.09 -6.70
N ALA A 130 8.83 0.87 -6.00
CA ALA A 130 8.36 -0.46 -5.62
C ALA A 130 7.97 -1.27 -6.86
N ALA A 131 7.21 -0.69 -7.79
CA ALA A 131 6.81 -1.33 -9.04
C ALA A 131 8.04 -1.66 -9.92
N HIS A 132 9.02 -0.75 -9.99
CA HIS A 132 10.28 -1.02 -10.69
C HIS A 132 11.00 -2.25 -10.13
N ALA A 133 11.07 -2.39 -8.79
CA ALA A 133 11.74 -3.51 -8.15
C ALA A 133 11.07 -4.88 -8.39
N MET A 134 9.79 -4.89 -8.83
CA MET A 134 9.03 -6.12 -9.08
C MET A 134 9.25 -6.71 -10.49
N ILE A 135 9.86 -5.97 -11.43
CA ILE A 135 10.16 -6.49 -12.78
C ILE A 135 11.00 -7.77 -12.67
N ASN A 136 10.51 -8.83 -13.31
CA ASN A 136 11.12 -10.16 -13.29
C ASN A 136 11.17 -10.85 -14.67
N ARG A 137 10.64 -10.20 -15.71
CA ARG A 137 10.76 -10.59 -17.12
C ARG A 137 11.45 -9.49 -17.92
N PRO A 138 12.22 -9.84 -18.97
CA PRO A 138 12.65 -8.86 -19.95
C PRO A 138 11.42 -8.27 -20.66
N GLY A 139 11.44 -6.96 -20.89
CA GLY A 139 10.49 -6.24 -21.73
C GLY A 139 11.01 -6.05 -23.15
#